data_AF-A0A0E3V6E3-F1
#
_entry.id   AF-A0A0E3V6E3-F1
#
_cell.length_a   1.000
_cell.length_b   1.000
_cell.length_c   1.000
_cell.angle_alpha   90.00
_cell.angle_beta   90.00
_cell.angle_gamma   90.00
#
_symmetry.space_group_name_H-M   'P 1'
#
loop_
_entity.id
_entity.type
_entity.pdbx_description
1 polymer ?
#
loop_
_entity_poly.entity_id
_entity_poly.type
_entity_poly.pdbx_seq_one_letter_code
_entity_poly.pdbx_strand_id
1 'polypeptide(L)'
;MKTITYNSLQAEQAWMIVSDQLQQRNNMLAKSISHMERNPSDLPMASRLIMLRYHLKMSLRQLTQEARQQKKTTKQDNRLAEQWMHVHQLFFLLRQIDSELGRATMENTILRSWLESLEGRVYRSALVHLN
;
A
#
# COMPACT_ATOMS: atom_id res chain seq x y z
N MET A 1 24.82 21.85 11.69
CA MET A 1 24.58 20.82 10.65
C MET A 1 23.76 19.69 11.27
N LYS A 2 22.69 19.21 10.63
CA LYS A 2 21.94 18.05 11.13
C LYS A 2 22.82 16.81 10.92
N THR A 3 23.17 16.11 11.98
CA THR A 3 23.94 14.86 11.90
C THR A 3 23.03 13.77 11.34
N ILE A 4 23.17 13.47 10.05
CA ILE A 4 22.47 12.36 9.39
C ILE A 4 23.18 11.08 9.81
N THR A 5 22.46 10.17 10.48
CA THR A 5 23.01 8.86 10.87
C THR A 5 22.67 7.83 9.79
N TYR A 6 23.49 6.79 9.66
CA TYR A 6 23.21 5.67 8.75
C TYR A 6 21.80 5.07 8.98
N ASN A 7 21.40 4.91 10.24
CA ASN A 7 20.07 4.39 10.59
C ASN A 7 18.94 5.32 10.17
N SER A 8 19.15 6.65 10.20
CA SER A 8 18.14 7.60 9.72
C SER A 8 17.97 7.53 8.20
N LEU A 9 19.07 7.30 7.46
CA LEU A 9 19.01 7.09 6.00
C LEU A 9 18.28 5.79 5.65
N GLN A 10 18.53 4.71 6.40
CA GLN A 10 17.82 3.44 6.22
C GLN A 10 16.31 3.59 6.48
N ALA A 11 15.91 4.31 7.54
CA ALA A 11 14.50 4.54 7.84
C ALA A 11 13.80 5.36 6.73
N GLU A 12 14.48 6.37 6.17
CA GLU A 12 13.97 7.15 5.03
C GLU A 12 13.84 6.29 3.76
N GLN A 13 14.84 5.45 3.47
CA GLN A 13 14.78 4.53 2.34
C GLN A 13 13.63 3.52 2.51
N ALA A 14 13.46 2.94 3.71
CA ALA A 14 12.39 2.02 4.02
C ALA A 14 11.01 2.70 3.88
N TRP A 15 10.87 3.93 4.37
CA TRP A 15 9.66 4.73 4.17
C TRP A 15 9.32 4.87 2.69
N MET A 16 10.29 5.24 1.86
CA MET A 16 10.09 5.44 0.42
C MET A 16 9.62 4.15 -0.26
N ILE A 17 10.32 3.04 -0.01
CA ILE A 17 10.00 1.73 -0.62
C ILE A 17 8.61 1.26 -0.19
N VAL A 18 8.30 1.29 1.11
CA VAL A 18 7.02 0.79 1.61
C VAL A 18 5.86 1.69 1.14
N SER A 19 6.07 3.01 1.07
CA SER A 19 5.06 3.94 0.54
C SER A 19 4.75 3.67 -0.93
N ASP A 20 5.77 3.42 -1.76
CA ASP A 20 5.58 3.10 -3.18
C ASP A 20 4.82 1.77 -3.35
N GLN A 21 5.23 0.73 -2.63
CA GLN A 21 4.53 -0.56 -2.64
C GLN A 21 3.06 -0.42 -2.20
N LEU A 22 2.80 0.36 -1.15
CA LEU A 22 1.45 0.61 -0.65
C LEU A 22 0.61 1.36 -1.69
N GLN A 23 1.19 2.33 -2.39
CA GLN A 23 0.52 3.04 -3.47
C GLN A 23 0.19 2.11 -4.63
N GLN A 24 1.13 1.26 -5.05
CA GLN A 24 0.92 0.26 -6.10
C GLN A 24 -0.20 -0.72 -5.72
N ARG A 25 -0.19 -1.25 -4.50
CA ARG A 25 -1.23 -2.17 -4.00
C ARG A 25 -2.59 -1.50 -3.84
N ASN A 26 -2.64 -0.26 -3.37
CA ASN A 26 -3.89 0.51 -3.30
C ASN A 26 -4.47 0.78 -4.71
N ASN A 27 -3.61 1.02 -5.71
CA ASN A 27 -4.06 1.15 -7.10
C ASN A 27 -4.62 -0.18 -7.64
N MET A 28 -3.97 -1.30 -7.32
CA MET A 28 -4.46 -2.63 -7.68
C MET A 28 -5.81 -2.92 -7.03
N LEU A 29 -5.95 -2.64 -5.72
CA LEU A 29 -7.21 -2.74 -4.97
C LEU A 29 -8.32 -1.94 -5.64
N ALA A 30 -8.05 -0.68 -6.01
CA ALA A 30 -9.02 0.17 -6.69
C ALA A 30 -9.47 -0.41 -8.05
N LYS A 31 -8.53 -0.93 -8.86
CA LYS A 31 -8.87 -1.56 -10.13
C LYS A 31 -9.68 -2.84 -9.94
N SER A 32 -9.35 -3.66 -8.94
CA SER A 32 -10.11 -4.88 -8.59
C SER A 32 -11.55 -4.56 -8.21
N ILE A 33 -11.75 -3.54 -7.37
CA ILE A 33 -13.09 -3.04 -7.02
C ILE A 33 -13.85 -2.66 -8.30
N SER A 34 -13.28 -1.81 -9.14
CA SER A 34 -13.95 -1.36 -10.38
C SER A 34 -14.19 -2.47 -11.41
N HIS A 35 -13.42 -3.56 -11.36
CA HIS A 35 -13.67 -4.75 -12.16
C HIS A 35 -14.91 -5.50 -11.65
N MET A 36 -14.97 -5.74 -10.33
CA MET A 36 -16.06 -6.47 -9.67
C MET A 36 -17.39 -5.70 -9.67
N GLU A 37 -17.36 -4.37 -9.57
CA GLU A 37 -18.58 -3.53 -9.60
C GLU A 37 -19.40 -3.69 -10.90
N ARG A 38 -18.82 -4.26 -11.95
CA ARG A 38 -19.50 -4.53 -13.22
C ARG A 38 -20.44 -5.74 -13.16
N ASN A 39 -20.25 -6.63 -12.19
CA ASN A 39 -21.00 -7.86 -12.03
C ASN A 39 -21.81 -7.83 -10.72
N PRO A 40 -23.15 -7.91 -10.77
CA PRO A 40 -23.99 -7.90 -9.57
C PRO A 40 -23.62 -8.98 -8.54
N SER A 41 -23.17 -10.16 -9.00
CA SER A 41 -22.73 -11.27 -8.15
C SER A 41 -21.50 -10.94 -7.31
N ASP A 42 -20.67 -10.00 -7.76
CA ASP A 42 -19.41 -9.66 -7.10
C ASP A 42 -19.54 -8.45 -6.16
N LEU A 43 -20.71 -7.79 -6.14
CA LEU A 43 -20.96 -6.59 -5.33
C LEU A 43 -20.72 -6.76 -3.83
N PRO A 44 -21.06 -7.89 -3.18
CA PRO A 44 -20.75 -8.07 -1.76
C PRO A 44 -19.24 -8.02 -1.47
N MET A 45 -18.44 -8.65 -2.33
CA MET A 45 -16.98 -8.65 -2.19
C MET A 45 -16.39 -7.29 -2.58
N ALA A 46 -16.89 -6.64 -3.63
CA ALA A 46 -16.51 -5.28 -3.98
C ALA A 46 -16.76 -4.32 -2.80
N SER A 47 -17.89 -4.44 -2.12
CA SER A 47 -18.25 -3.63 -0.97
C SER A 47 -17.29 -3.82 0.21
N ARG A 48 -16.89 -5.08 0.51
CA ARG A 48 -15.86 -5.39 1.50
C ARG A 48 -14.53 -4.71 1.17
N LEU A 49 -14.08 -4.80 -0.09
CA LEU A 49 -12.84 -4.15 -0.52
C LEU A 49 -12.93 -2.61 -0.53
N ILE A 50 -14.10 -2.04 -0.81
CA ILE A 50 -14.36 -0.60 -0.69
C ILE A 50 -14.20 -0.14 0.76
N MET A 51 -14.79 -0.87 1.72
CA MET A 51 -14.64 -0.58 3.15
C MET A 51 -13.18 -0.64 3.57
N LEU A 52 -12.44 -1.68 3.17
CA LEU A 52 -10.99 -1.77 3.39
C LEU A 52 -10.26 -0.54 2.83
N ARG A 53 -10.52 -0.18 1.57
CA ARG A 53 -9.90 0.98 0.91
C ARG A 53 -10.20 2.30 1.63
N TYR A 54 -11.41 2.45 2.16
CA TYR A 54 -11.78 3.60 2.98
C TYR A 54 -10.95 3.68 4.26
N HIS A 55 -10.84 2.57 5.00
CA HIS A 55 -10.04 2.52 6.23
C HIS A 55 -8.55 2.81 5.95
N LEU A 56 -7.99 2.24 4.88
CA LEU A 56 -6.61 2.52 4.45
C LEU A 56 -6.38 4.02 4.21
N LYS A 57 -7.31 4.68 3.51
CA LYS A 57 -7.24 6.13 3.25
C LYS A 57 -7.24 6.94 4.55
N MET A 58 -8.06 6.54 5.52
CA MET A 58 -8.14 7.22 6.83
C MET A 58 -6.86 7.01 7.64
N SER A 59 -6.36 5.78 7.72
CA SER A 59 -5.09 5.46 8.40
C SER A 59 -3.90 6.19 7.77
N LEU A 60 -3.81 6.22 6.44
CA LEU A 60 -2.76 6.98 5.75
C LEU A 60 -2.81 8.48 6.03
N ARG A 61 -4.02 9.06 6.08
CA ARG A 61 -4.21 10.47 6.42
C ARG A 61 -3.73 10.75 7.84
N GLN A 62 -4.06 9.89 8.79
CA GLN A 62 -3.62 9.99 10.18
C GLN A 62 -2.09 9.90 10.29
N LEU A 63 -1.47 8.88 9.70
CA LEU A 63 -0.01 8.72 9.68
C LEU A 63 0.71 9.93 9.06
N THR A 64 0.14 10.50 8.00
CA THR A 64 0.68 11.70 7.37
C THR A 64 0.59 12.92 8.28
N GLN A 65 -0.49 13.04 9.07
CA GLN A 65 -0.64 14.11 10.05
C GLN A 65 0.36 13.96 11.20
N GLU A 66 0.49 12.75 11.75
CA GLU A 66 1.44 12.42 12.83
C GLU A 66 2.89 12.72 12.40
N ALA A 67 3.30 12.24 11.22
CA ALA A 67 4.63 12.49 10.66
C ALA A 67 4.91 13.98 10.42
N ARG A 68 3.89 14.80 10.12
CA ARG A 68 4.05 16.26 9.94
C ARG A 68 4.17 16.99 11.27
N GLN A 69 3.43 16.57 12.30
CA GLN A 69 3.45 17.19 13.62
C GLN A 69 4.79 16.98 14.36
N GLN A 70 5.43 15.83 14.15
CA GLN A 70 6.71 15.48 14.78
C GLN A 70 7.89 16.42 14.47
N LYS A 71 7.82 17.24 13.41
CA LYS A 71 8.89 18.20 13.09
C LYS A 71 9.13 19.26 14.17
N LYS A 72 8.30 19.36 15.22
CA LYS A 72 8.32 20.46 16.19
C LYS A 72 8.77 20.12 17.62
N THR A 73 8.89 18.85 18.04
CA THR A 73 8.87 18.58 19.50
C THR A 73 9.76 17.45 20.08
N THR A 74 10.37 16.56 19.29
CA THR A 74 11.00 15.35 19.86
C THR A 74 12.54 15.36 19.89
N LYS A 75 13.14 14.84 20.98
CA LYS A 75 14.58 14.55 21.10
C LYS A 75 15.03 13.55 20.01
N GLN A 76 16.30 13.62 19.59
CA GLN A 76 16.82 12.95 18.39
C GLN A 76 16.69 11.42 18.40
N ASP A 77 16.84 10.74 19.54
CA ASP A 77 16.72 9.28 19.62
C ASP A 77 15.27 8.79 19.49
N ASN A 78 14.31 9.53 20.06
CA ASN A 78 12.88 9.22 19.91
C ASN A 78 12.43 9.35 18.46
N ARG A 79 13.07 10.24 17.69
CA ARG A 79 12.72 10.48 16.29
C ARG A 79 13.00 9.28 15.38
N LEU A 80 14.09 8.55 15.60
CA LEU A 80 14.40 7.36 14.80
C LEU A 80 13.43 6.22 15.11
N ALA A 81 13.10 6.01 16.38
CA ALA A 81 12.11 5.01 16.78
C ALA A 81 10.73 5.31 16.18
N GLU A 82 10.31 6.57 16.20
CA GLU A 82 9.07 7.04 15.56
C GLU A 82 9.07 6.85 14.03
N GLN A 83 10.18 7.15 13.36
CA GLN A 83 10.32 6.89 11.91
C GLN A 83 10.12 5.41 11.59
N TRP A 84 10.77 4.53 12.36
CA TRP A 84 10.57 3.09 12.21
C TRP A 84 9.14 2.68 12.53
N MET A 85 8.51 3.22 13.57
CA MET A 85 7.11 2.92 13.90
C MET A 85 6.19 3.23 12.71
N HIS A 86 6.35 4.39 12.07
CA HIS A 86 5.56 4.74 10.89
C HIS A 86 5.82 3.79 9.71
N VAL A 87 7.08 3.39 9.47
CA VAL A 87 7.41 2.40 8.43
C VAL A 87 6.67 1.08 8.71
N HIS A 88 6.67 0.62 9.96
CA HIS A 88 5.95 -0.60 10.35
C HIS A 88 4.43 -0.45 10.18
N GLN A 89 3.87 0.72 10.49
CA GLN A 89 2.44 0.99 10.27
C GLN A 89 2.09 0.98 8.78
N LEU A 90 2.90 1.59 7.92
CA LEU A 90 2.70 1.53 6.46
C LEU A 90 2.80 0.08 5.95
N PHE A 91 3.77 -0.68 6.46
CA PHE A 91 3.93 -2.09 6.10
C PHE A 91 2.76 -2.96 6.58
N PHE A 92 2.19 -2.66 7.75
CA PHE A 92 0.99 -3.32 8.22
C PHE A 92 -0.21 -3.08 7.30
N LEU A 93 -0.42 -1.83 6.87
CA LEU A 93 -1.48 -1.49 5.91
C LEU A 93 -1.28 -2.21 4.56
N LEU A 94 -0.03 -2.32 4.10
CA LEU A 94 0.32 -3.08 2.89
C LEU A 94 -0.10 -4.55 3.03
N ARG A 95 0.25 -5.20 4.14
CA ARG A 95 -0.12 -6.60 4.41
C ARG A 95 -1.63 -6.80 4.51
N GLN A 96 -2.37 -5.82 5.03
CA GLN A 96 -3.84 -5.89 5.05
C GLN A 96 -4.42 -5.89 3.63
N ILE A 97 -3.88 -5.08 2.72
CA ILE A 97 -4.30 -5.10 1.31
C ILE A 97 -3.99 -6.48 0.70
N ASP A 98 -2.76 -6.96 0.86
CA ASP A 98 -2.34 -8.24 0.27
C ASP A 98 -3.19 -9.42 0.80
N SER A 99 -3.49 -9.43 2.10
CA SER A 99 -4.33 -10.46 2.71
C SER A 99 -5.76 -10.43 2.19
N GLU A 100 -6.40 -9.26 2.14
CA GLU A 100 -7.80 -9.15 1.70
C GLU A 100 -7.96 -9.35 0.20
N LEU A 101 -7.02 -8.85 -0.61
CA LEU A 101 -6.99 -9.18 -2.04
C LEU A 101 -6.73 -10.67 -2.25
N GLY A 102 -5.79 -11.27 -1.50
CA GLY A 102 -5.53 -12.70 -1.54
C GLY A 102 -6.79 -13.52 -1.28
N ARG A 103 -7.52 -13.21 -0.20
CA ARG A 103 -8.83 -13.83 0.10
C ARG A 103 -9.83 -13.65 -1.04
N ALA A 104 -9.96 -12.43 -1.56
CA ALA A 104 -10.85 -12.15 -2.68
C ALA A 104 -10.51 -12.98 -3.92
N THR A 105 -9.23 -13.17 -4.24
CA THR A 105 -8.80 -14.02 -5.38
C THR A 105 -8.98 -15.51 -5.13
N MET A 106 -8.97 -15.96 -3.88
CA MET A 106 -9.29 -17.35 -3.54
C MET A 106 -10.79 -17.61 -3.66
N GLU A 107 -11.62 -16.64 -3.28
CA GLU A 107 -13.08 -16.72 -3.33
C GLU A 107 -13.65 -16.50 -4.75
N ASN A 108 -12.95 -15.73 -5.60
CA ASN A 108 -13.42 -15.37 -6.95
C ASN A 108 -12.36 -15.66 -8.02
N THR A 109 -12.60 -16.73 -8.77
CA THR A 109 -11.72 -17.21 -9.84
C THR A 109 -11.66 -16.25 -11.04
N ILE A 110 -12.74 -15.51 -11.32
CA ILE A 110 -12.78 -14.51 -12.39
C ILE A 110 -11.82 -13.36 -12.03
N LEU A 111 -11.93 -12.82 -10.81
CA LEU A 111 -11.03 -11.79 -10.30
C LEU A 111 -9.57 -12.25 -10.35
N ARG A 112 -9.28 -13.48 -9.92
CA ARG A 112 -7.94 -14.07 -9.96
C ARG A 112 -7.37 -14.08 -11.38
N SER A 113 -8.13 -14.62 -12.34
CA SER A 113 -7.72 -14.69 -13.74
C SER A 113 -7.48 -13.30 -14.36
N TRP A 114 -8.31 -12.32 -13.98
CA TRP A 114 -8.17 -10.95 -14.44
C TRP A 114 -6.91 -10.27 -13.87
N LEU A 115 -6.60 -10.49 -12.59
CA LEU A 115 -5.37 -9.98 -11.95
C LEU A 115 -4.11 -10.58 -12.58
N GLU A 116 -4.07 -11.89 -12.80
CA GLU A 116 -2.96 -12.57 -13.50
C GLU A 116 -2.76 -11.99 -14.92
N SER A 117 -3.85 -11.67 -15.62
CA SER A 117 -3.78 -11.02 -16.95
C SER A 117 -3.22 -9.59 -16.93
N LEU A 118 -3.30 -8.90 -15.80
CA LEU A 118 -2.79 -7.56 -15.59
C LEU A 118 -1.29 -7.60 -15.33
N GLU A 119 -0.83 -8.51 -14.47
CA GLU A 119 0.59 -8.71 -14.19
C GLU A 119 1.34 -9.14 -15.46
N GLY A 120 0.76 -10.06 -16.24
CA GLY A 120 1.31 -10.44 -17.55
C GLY A 120 1.41 -9.28 -18.55
N ARG A 121 0.48 -8.31 -18.51
CA ARG A 121 0.52 -7.11 -19.37
C ARG A 121 1.59 -6.11 -18.96
N VAL A 122 1.80 -5.91 -17.66
CA VAL A 122 2.89 -5.05 -17.14
C VAL A 122 4.25 -5.63 -17.52
N TYR A 123 4.44 -6.95 -17.36
CA TYR A 123 5.67 -7.62 -17.74
C TYR A 123 5.98 -7.50 -19.25
N ARG A 124 4.98 -7.71 -20.11
CA ARG A 124 5.13 -7.53 -21.57
C ARG A 124 5.46 -6.09 -21.96
N SER A 125 4.81 -5.10 -21.33
CA SER A 125 5.09 -3.68 -21.61
C SER A 125 6.51 -3.28 -21.22
N ALA A 126 7.05 -3.78 -20.11
CA ALA A 126 8.41 -3.48 -19.67
C ALA A 126 9.47 -4.08 -20.61
N LEU A 127 9.23 -5.28 -21.14
CA LEU A 127 10.14 -5.93 -22.10
C LEU A 127 10.19 -5.20 -23.45
N VAL A 128 9.10 -4.56 -23.89
CA VAL A 128 9.08 -3.76 -25.13
C VAL A 128 9.95 -2.50 -25.03
N HIS A 129 10.20 -1.99 -23.82
CA HIS A 129 11.08 -0.84 -23.59
C HIS A 129 12.56 -1.21 -23.43
N LEU A 130 12.90 -2.50 -23.50
CA LEU A 130 14.27 -3.01 -23.34
C LEU A 130 14.92 -3.49 -24.64
N ASN A 131 14.24 -3.33 -25.79
CA ASN A 131 14.76 -3.67 -27.12
C ASN A 131 14.94 -2.42 -27.97
#